data_AF-A0A842VBB2-F1
#
_entry.id   AF-A0A842VBB2-F1
#
_cell.length_a   1.000
_cell.length_b   1.000
_cell.length_c   1.000
_cell.angle_alpha   90.00
_cell.angle_beta   90.00
_cell.angle_gamma   90.00
#
_symmetry.space_group_name_H-M   'P 1'
#
loop_
_entity.id
_entity.type
_entity.pdbx_description
1 polymer ?
#
loop_
_entity_poly.entity_id
_entity_poly.type
_entity_poly.pdbx_seq_one_letter_code
_entity_poly.pdbx_strand_id
1 'polypeptide(L)'
;MPDVYIKTPNLDDIFERWKQSTYKKNKKKLEKQFKTKGAVFSLDAISAAEYVKDTMKEAAIYFAIQKSIAPAKGKEEDLVEVKKLSKVQFYSFKDSDKVNKDNWKGDDKVPIFESITAVSCKDCGGKGFVEDKCKGCKGTGTIEEKWKVLVGEDQNKDKRKFSFPCGECYGTGKARDYCRTCYGHKNLYKYEIRPVPFQTVVTGIPVLHSSAQTKYEKEIEQDLHKLIEKVEGIRFDNFKDLENKAEASLGYWNKKIKKTIGAAGSDYKDYDKNDDTKIITKIYLFPMIQLFCETKKGKGFEIYSLGSEKEFMIYSNF
;
A
#
# COMPACT_ATOMS: atom_id res chain seq x y z
N MET A 1 -21.88 21.30 25.31
CA MET A 1 -20.50 21.82 25.28
C MET A 1 -20.56 23.16 24.57
N PRO A 2 -19.89 24.21 25.07
CA PRO A 2 -19.94 25.52 24.43
C PRO A 2 -19.44 25.39 22.99
N ASP A 3 -20.16 25.97 22.04
CA ASP A 3 -19.78 26.00 20.64
C ASP A 3 -18.39 26.65 20.54
N VAL A 4 -17.39 25.85 20.17
CA VAL A 4 -16.03 26.34 19.99
C VAL A 4 -16.06 27.24 18.75
N TYR A 5 -16.12 28.54 19.00
CA TYR A 5 -16.10 29.57 17.97
C TYR A 5 -14.68 30.07 17.80
N ILE A 6 -14.12 29.90 16.61
CA ILE A 6 -12.84 30.50 16.26
C ILE A 6 -13.10 31.82 15.56
N LYS A 7 -12.52 32.91 16.07
CA LYS A 7 -12.64 34.20 15.42
C LYS A 7 -11.68 34.26 14.25
N THR A 8 -12.21 34.54 13.06
CA THR A 8 -11.42 34.70 11.85
C THR A 8 -10.59 35.98 11.89
N PRO A 9 -9.38 36.01 11.31
CA PRO A 9 -8.56 37.21 11.28
C PRO A 9 -9.24 38.34 10.50
N ASN A 10 -8.99 39.58 10.90
CA ASN A 10 -9.50 40.76 10.22
C ASN A 10 -8.80 40.93 8.85
N LEU A 11 -9.51 41.47 7.86
CA LEU A 11 -9.02 41.72 6.51
C LEU A 11 -7.80 42.64 6.51
N ASP A 12 -7.82 43.67 7.35
CA ASP A 12 -6.70 44.62 7.50
C ASP A 12 -5.44 43.91 8.03
N ASP A 13 -5.59 43.04 9.04
CA ASP A 13 -4.47 42.29 9.62
C ASP A 13 -3.87 41.31 8.61
N ILE A 14 -4.73 40.63 7.83
CA ILE A 14 -4.30 39.73 6.75
C ILE A 14 -3.51 40.53 5.71
N PHE A 15 -4.05 41.65 5.26
CA PHE A 15 -3.41 42.47 4.24
C PHE A 15 -2.10 43.08 4.73
N GLU A 16 -2.04 43.56 5.97
CA GLU A 16 -0.84 44.12 6.58
C GLU A 16 0.26 43.06 6.69
N ARG A 17 -0.05 41.87 7.22
CA ARG A 17 0.93 40.79 7.35
C ARG A 17 1.38 40.26 5.98
N TRP A 18 0.50 40.24 4.97
CA TRP A 18 0.89 39.98 3.57
C TRP A 18 1.85 41.06 3.04
N LYS A 19 1.52 42.34 3.24
CA LYS A 19 2.33 43.48 2.80
C LYS A 19 3.73 43.44 3.39
N GLN A 20 3.84 43.22 4.70
CA GLN A 20 5.11 43.11 5.42
C GLN A 20 5.95 41.92 4.92
N SER A 21 5.33 40.74 4.77
CA SER A 21 6.03 39.55 4.28
C SER A 21 6.49 39.67 2.83
N THR A 22 5.66 40.29 1.97
CA THR A 22 5.96 40.51 0.56
C THR A 22 7.01 41.60 0.38
N TYR A 23 7.02 42.65 1.20
CA TYR A 23 8.09 43.65 1.17
C TYR A 23 9.46 43.03 1.45
N LYS A 24 9.56 42.18 2.47
CA LYS A 24 10.81 41.47 2.81
C LYS A 24 11.30 40.58 1.67
N LYS A 25 10.39 39.88 0.96
CA LYS A 25 10.75 38.93 -0.10
C LYS A 25 10.93 39.59 -1.48
N ASN A 26 10.08 40.55 -1.83
CA ASN A 26 9.86 41.03 -3.19
C ASN A 26 9.67 42.57 -3.29
N LYS A 27 10.41 43.36 -2.49
CA LYS A 27 10.35 44.84 -2.46
C LYS A 27 10.23 45.50 -3.83
N LYS A 28 11.11 45.17 -4.78
CA LYS A 28 11.13 45.77 -6.14
C LYS A 28 9.81 45.58 -6.89
N LYS A 29 9.17 44.41 -6.73
CA LYS A 29 7.89 44.09 -7.38
C LYS A 29 6.75 44.87 -6.74
N LEU A 30 6.75 44.98 -5.41
CA LEU A 30 5.78 45.75 -4.65
C LEU A 30 5.85 47.24 -5.03
N GLU A 31 7.05 47.81 -5.07
CA GLU A 31 7.31 49.16 -5.56
C GLU A 31 6.80 49.35 -7.00
N LYS A 32 7.13 48.44 -7.91
CA LYS A 32 6.69 48.54 -9.31
C LYS A 32 5.17 48.56 -9.46
N GLN A 33 4.43 47.86 -8.61
CA GLN A 33 2.98 47.71 -8.75
C GLN A 33 2.18 48.78 -7.99
N PHE A 34 2.69 49.28 -6.87
CA PHE A 34 1.95 50.20 -5.99
C PHE A 34 2.53 51.63 -5.93
N LYS A 35 3.74 51.88 -6.45
CA LYS A 35 4.33 53.23 -6.45
C LYS A 35 3.51 54.20 -7.31
N THR A 36 3.20 55.36 -6.73
CA THR A 36 2.58 56.49 -7.42
C THR A 36 3.63 57.32 -8.14
N LYS A 37 3.36 57.75 -9.37
CA LYS A 37 4.27 58.61 -10.16
C LYS A 37 4.53 59.91 -9.38
N GLY A 38 5.81 60.24 -9.17
CA GLY A 38 6.23 61.45 -8.45
C GLY A 38 6.26 61.34 -6.92
N ALA A 39 5.83 60.22 -6.33
CA ALA A 39 5.87 60.01 -4.88
C ALA A 39 7.00 59.06 -4.44
N VAL A 40 7.52 59.28 -3.24
CA VAL A 40 8.38 58.31 -2.54
C VAL A 40 7.52 57.12 -2.15
N PHE A 41 8.03 55.91 -2.37
CA PHE A 41 7.30 54.69 -2.04
C PHE A 41 7.32 54.46 -0.52
N SER A 42 6.13 54.29 0.08
CA SER A 42 5.96 53.85 1.46
C SER A 42 4.94 52.71 1.53
N LEU A 43 5.15 51.78 2.46
CA LEU A 43 4.17 50.72 2.75
C LEU A 43 2.89 51.25 3.39
N ASP A 44 2.98 52.37 4.10
CA ASP A 44 1.82 52.98 4.78
C ASP A 44 0.82 53.57 3.78
N ALA A 45 1.28 53.86 2.55
CA ALA A 45 0.43 54.31 1.45
C ALA A 45 -0.34 53.16 0.76
N ILE A 46 -0.22 51.92 1.26
CA ILE A 46 -0.89 50.74 0.72
C ILE A 46 -1.82 50.16 1.79
N SER A 47 -3.13 50.32 1.58
CA SER A 47 -4.17 49.91 2.53
C SER A 47 -5.11 48.86 1.92
N ALA A 48 -5.68 48.01 2.77
CA ALA A 48 -6.65 47.02 2.31
C ALA A 48 -7.88 47.68 1.68
N ALA A 49 -8.34 48.79 2.23
CA ALA A 49 -9.52 49.54 1.75
C ALA A 49 -9.42 49.98 0.28
N GLU A 50 -8.22 50.25 -0.23
CA GLU A 50 -8.03 50.64 -1.63
C GLU A 50 -7.92 49.45 -2.58
N TYR A 51 -7.21 48.40 -2.14
CA TYR A 51 -6.70 47.36 -3.02
C TYR A 51 -7.43 46.01 -2.89
N VAL A 52 -8.16 45.75 -1.80
CA VAL A 52 -9.03 44.58 -1.67
C VAL A 52 -10.37 44.89 -2.33
N LYS A 53 -10.73 44.12 -3.36
CA LYS A 53 -11.96 44.31 -4.14
C LYS A 53 -13.09 43.42 -3.67
N ASP A 54 -12.77 42.19 -3.29
CA ASP A 54 -13.75 41.23 -2.82
C ASP A 54 -13.08 40.25 -1.82
N THR A 55 -13.91 39.58 -1.02
CA THR A 55 -13.47 38.61 -0.04
C THR A 55 -14.40 37.40 -0.01
N MET A 56 -13.81 36.21 0.05
CA MET A 56 -14.56 34.96 0.25
C MET A 56 -14.15 34.31 1.56
N LYS A 57 -15.17 33.90 2.33
CA LYS A 57 -14.99 33.07 3.52
C LYS A 57 -15.06 31.61 3.10
N GLU A 58 -13.96 30.91 3.34
CA GLU A 58 -13.70 29.53 2.93
C GLU A 58 -13.26 28.72 4.16
N ALA A 59 -12.99 27.43 4.00
CA ALA A 59 -12.49 26.59 5.08
C ALA A 59 -11.48 25.56 4.55
N ALA A 60 -10.61 25.09 5.45
CA ALA A 60 -9.76 23.95 5.18
C ALA A 60 -9.90 22.89 6.26
N ILE A 61 -9.87 21.62 5.85
CA ILE A 61 -9.96 20.46 6.73
C ILE A 61 -8.65 19.71 6.64
N TYR A 62 -8.06 19.42 7.79
CA TYR A 62 -6.79 18.74 7.90
C TYR A 62 -6.89 17.53 8.83
N PHE A 63 -6.30 16.42 8.42
CA PHE A 63 -5.98 15.30 9.30
C PHE A 63 -4.73 14.58 8.76
N ALA A 64 -4.02 13.88 9.61
CA ALA A 64 -2.88 13.06 9.20
C ALA A 64 -3.22 11.57 9.34
N ILE A 65 -2.79 10.81 8.34
CA ILE A 65 -2.88 9.35 8.32
C ILE A 65 -1.50 8.76 8.46
N GLN A 66 -1.41 7.64 9.17
CA GLN A 66 -0.29 6.74 9.18
C GLN A 66 -0.62 5.60 8.23
N LYS A 67 0.16 5.45 7.17
CA LYS A 67 0.07 4.25 6.33
C LYS A 67 0.94 3.16 6.96
N SER A 68 0.34 2.04 7.34
CA SER A 68 1.04 0.82 7.73
C SER A 68 0.72 -0.22 6.68
N ILE A 69 1.64 -0.53 5.78
CA ILE A 69 1.43 -1.66 4.86
C ILE A 69 1.34 -2.93 5.72
N ALA A 70 0.13 -3.46 5.90
CA ALA A 70 -0.06 -4.70 6.62
C ALA A 70 0.48 -5.85 5.76
N PRO A 71 1.28 -6.78 6.32
CA PRO A 71 1.62 -7.99 5.58
C PRO A 71 0.34 -8.78 5.30
N ALA A 72 0.20 -9.29 4.08
CA ALA A 72 -0.95 -10.12 3.70
C ALA A 72 -1.12 -11.27 4.72
N LYS A 73 -2.34 -11.49 5.22
CA LYS A 73 -2.58 -12.55 6.20
C LYS A 73 -2.79 -13.89 5.49
N GLY A 74 -2.27 -14.95 6.11
CA GLY A 74 -2.49 -16.33 5.67
C GLY A 74 -1.20 -17.07 5.32
N LYS A 75 -1.21 -18.37 5.61
CA LYS A 75 -0.17 -19.32 5.23
C LYS A 75 -0.84 -20.37 4.38
N GLU A 76 -0.32 -20.56 3.17
CA GLU A 76 -0.73 -21.63 2.27
C GLU A 76 0.43 -22.60 2.11
N GLU A 77 0.12 -23.86 1.86
CA GLU A 77 1.11 -24.92 1.70
C GLU A 77 0.83 -25.67 0.42
N ASP A 78 1.87 -25.93 -0.36
CA ASP A 78 1.77 -26.68 -1.60
C ASP A 78 2.69 -27.91 -1.56
N LEU A 79 2.29 -28.99 -2.23
CA LEU A 79 3.00 -30.26 -2.26
C LEU A 79 3.25 -30.67 -3.71
N VAL A 80 4.51 -30.65 -4.12
CA VAL A 80 4.90 -30.85 -5.51
C VAL A 80 5.97 -31.93 -5.68
N GLU A 81 6.07 -32.43 -6.90
CA GLU A 81 7.15 -33.31 -7.35
C GLU A 81 8.42 -32.51 -7.71
N VAL A 82 9.58 -33.18 -7.71
CA VAL A 82 10.91 -32.56 -7.95
C VAL A 82 10.95 -31.76 -9.26
N LYS A 83 10.37 -32.31 -10.33
CA LYS A 83 10.35 -31.68 -11.66
C LYS A 83 9.51 -30.40 -11.70
N LYS A 84 8.50 -30.30 -10.83
CA LYS A 84 7.67 -29.08 -10.71
C LYS A 84 8.33 -28.09 -9.76
N LEU A 85 8.98 -28.57 -8.70
CA LEU A 85 9.71 -27.73 -7.75
C LEU A 85 10.75 -26.85 -8.45
N SER A 86 11.52 -27.40 -9.40
CA SER A 86 12.54 -26.62 -10.14
C SER A 86 11.96 -25.53 -11.06
N LYS A 87 10.65 -25.53 -11.30
CA LYS A 87 9.95 -24.53 -12.12
C LYS A 87 9.32 -23.42 -11.28
N VAL A 88 9.24 -23.59 -9.97
CA VAL A 88 8.69 -22.59 -9.06
C VAL A 88 9.77 -21.56 -8.75
N GLN A 89 9.42 -20.28 -8.86
CA GLN A 89 10.29 -19.19 -8.43
C GLN A 89 10.13 -18.98 -6.92
N PHE A 90 11.21 -19.22 -6.18
CA PHE A 90 11.25 -19.07 -4.73
C PHE A 90 11.93 -17.76 -4.32
N TYR A 91 11.54 -17.28 -3.14
CA TYR A 91 12.07 -16.08 -2.53
C TYR A 91 12.68 -16.40 -1.17
N SER A 92 13.74 -15.67 -0.82
CA SER A 92 14.41 -15.77 0.47
C SER A 92 14.50 -14.38 1.09
N PHE A 93 14.12 -14.28 2.37
CA PHE A 93 14.14 -13.04 3.15
C PHE A 93 15.07 -13.12 4.37
N LYS A 94 15.94 -14.14 4.44
CA LYS A 94 16.81 -14.40 5.61
C LYS A 94 17.72 -13.23 6.00
N ASP A 95 18.16 -12.45 5.01
CA ASP A 95 19.13 -11.37 5.22
C ASP A 95 18.50 -9.96 5.14
N SER A 96 17.18 -9.87 4.94
CA SER A 96 16.47 -8.60 4.90
C SER A 96 15.10 -8.69 5.55
N ASP A 97 14.97 -8.10 6.73
CA ASP A 97 13.71 -8.08 7.48
C ASP A 97 12.67 -7.10 6.91
N LYS A 98 13.02 -6.36 5.85
CA LYS A 98 12.32 -5.13 5.44
C LYS A 98 12.38 -4.94 3.92
N VAL A 99 11.35 -5.42 3.21
CA VAL A 99 11.18 -5.20 1.76
C VAL A 99 10.43 -3.88 1.53
N ASN A 100 10.97 -2.97 0.72
CA ASN A 100 10.21 -1.77 0.34
C ASN A 100 9.12 -2.15 -0.69
N LYS A 101 7.84 -1.96 -0.35
CA LYS A 101 6.71 -2.30 -1.23
C LYS A 101 6.70 -1.50 -2.54
N ASP A 102 7.14 -0.24 -2.53
CA ASP A 102 7.15 0.60 -3.75
C ASP A 102 8.15 0.08 -4.80
N ASN A 103 9.17 -0.65 -4.35
CA ASN A 103 10.17 -1.28 -5.22
C ASN A 103 9.83 -2.74 -5.56
N TRP A 104 8.79 -3.31 -4.93
CA TRP A 104 8.39 -4.70 -5.11
C TRP A 104 7.51 -4.85 -6.35
N LYS A 105 7.87 -5.79 -7.23
CA LYS A 105 7.15 -6.06 -8.50
C LYS A 105 6.46 -7.42 -8.53
N GLY A 106 6.58 -8.21 -7.46
CA GLY A 106 5.96 -9.52 -7.35
C GLY A 106 4.61 -9.46 -6.64
N ASP A 107 4.04 -10.64 -6.40
CA ASP A 107 2.82 -10.76 -5.60
C ASP A 107 3.10 -10.50 -4.11
N ASP A 108 2.08 -10.10 -3.35
CA ASP A 108 2.17 -9.87 -1.91
C ASP A 108 2.38 -11.17 -1.09
N LYS A 109 2.14 -12.33 -1.72
CA LYS A 109 2.38 -13.67 -1.18
C LYS A 109 3.27 -14.46 -2.14
N VAL A 110 4.35 -15.04 -1.63
CA VAL A 110 5.32 -15.76 -2.46
C VAL A 110 5.80 -17.07 -1.85
N PRO A 111 6.21 -18.06 -2.67
CA PRO A 111 6.86 -19.28 -2.20
C PRO A 111 8.18 -19.00 -1.49
N ILE A 112 8.35 -19.50 -0.27
CA ILE A 112 9.55 -19.27 0.55
C ILE A 112 10.54 -20.41 0.40
N PHE A 113 11.76 -20.10 -0.03
CA PHE A 113 12.82 -21.08 -0.25
C PHE A 113 13.16 -21.87 1.04
N GLU A 114 13.22 -21.18 2.18
CA GLU A 114 13.56 -21.76 3.48
C GLU A 114 12.54 -22.79 3.99
N SER A 115 11.33 -22.78 3.44
CA SER A 115 10.24 -23.63 3.88
C SER A 115 10.19 -24.99 3.18
N ILE A 116 11.08 -25.22 2.20
CA ILE A 116 11.10 -26.46 1.43
C ILE A 116 11.46 -27.63 2.35
N THR A 117 10.57 -28.61 2.44
CA THR A 117 10.72 -29.82 3.24
C THR A 117 10.42 -31.06 2.41
N ALA A 118 11.24 -32.10 2.56
CA ALA A 118 11.01 -33.38 1.88
C ALA A 118 9.94 -34.17 2.64
N VAL A 119 8.92 -34.64 1.91
CA VAL A 119 7.85 -35.48 2.42
C VAL A 119 7.90 -36.82 1.70
N SER A 120 8.03 -37.93 2.44
CA SER A 120 8.08 -39.25 1.82
C SER A 120 6.82 -39.55 1.01
N CYS A 121 7.00 -40.09 -0.18
CA CYS A 121 5.88 -40.43 -1.05
C CYS A 121 5.04 -41.54 -0.40
N LYS A 122 3.76 -41.25 -0.15
CA LYS A 122 2.81 -42.18 0.50
C LYS A 122 2.59 -43.43 -0.36
N ASP A 123 2.56 -43.29 -1.68
CA ASP A 123 2.23 -44.39 -2.60
C ASP A 123 3.33 -45.45 -2.70
N CYS A 124 4.60 -45.09 -2.50
CA CYS A 124 5.71 -46.05 -2.48
C CYS A 124 6.37 -46.19 -1.10
N GLY A 125 5.82 -45.55 -0.07
CA GLY A 125 6.41 -45.53 1.28
C GLY A 125 7.87 -45.04 1.29
N GLY A 126 8.24 -44.10 0.41
CA GLY A 126 9.61 -43.60 0.30
C GLY A 126 10.61 -44.53 -0.39
N LYS A 127 10.16 -45.63 -1.01
CA LYS A 127 11.06 -46.57 -1.73
C LYS A 127 11.42 -46.09 -3.13
N GLY A 128 10.57 -45.27 -3.76
CA GLY A 128 10.73 -44.76 -5.13
C GLY A 128 10.23 -45.72 -6.22
N PHE A 129 9.93 -46.96 -5.85
CA PHE A 129 9.38 -47.99 -6.73
C PHE A 129 8.21 -48.71 -6.06
N VAL A 130 7.30 -49.23 -6.86
CA VAL A 130 6.24 -50.14 -6.43
C VAL A 130 6.64 -51.55 -6.87
N GLU A 131 6.55 -52.51 -5.94
CA GLU A 131 6.82 -53.91 -6.25
C GLU A 131 5.50 -54.59 -6.63
N ASP A 132 5.33 -54.84 -7.92
CA ASP A 132 4.20 -55.60 -8.44
C ASP A 132 4.61 -57.03 -8.78
N LYS A 133 3.62 -57.92 -8.91
CA LYS A 133 3.87 -59.29 -9.37
C LYS A 133 4.44 -59.23 -10.80
N CYS A 134 5.56 -59.91 -11.02
CA CYS A 134 6.14 -60.00 -12.36
C CYS A 134 5.14 -60.63 -13.33
N LYS A 135 4.88 -59.98 -14.46
CA LYS A 135 3.90 -60.44 -15.44
C LYS A 135 4.34 -61.73 -16.12
N GLY A 136 5.62 -61.88 -16.44
CA GLY A 136 6.19 -63.07 -17.08
C GLY A 136 6.08 -64.36 -16.25
N CYS A 137 6.29 -64.29 -14.94
CA CYS A 137 6.18 -65.46 -14.05
C CYS A 137 4.94 -65.44 -13.12
N LYS A 138 4.06 -64.46 -13.26
CA LYS A 138 2.88 -64.24 -12.39
C LYS A 138 3.19 -64.25 -10.89
N GLY A 139 4.43 -63.94 -10.50
CA GLY A 139 4.87 -63.94 -9.10
C GLY A 139 5.66 -65.16 -8.63
N THR A 140 5.85 -66.19 -9.45
CA THR A 140 6.54 -67.44 -9.02
C THR A 140 8.07 -67.33 -9.06
N GLY A 141 8.62 -66.37 -9.80
CA GLY A 141 10.07 -66.20 -10.01
C GLY A 141 10.68 -67.19 -11.02
N THR A 142 9.97 -68.26 -11.36
CA THR A 142 10.44 -69.33 -12.25
C THR A 142 9.44 -69.59 -13.38
N ILE A 143 9.96 -69.94 -14.55
CA ILE A 143 9.15 -70.38 -15.69
C ILE A 143 9.34 -71.89 -15.84
N GLU A 144 8.24 -72.64 -15.75
CA GLU A 144 8.24 -74.08 -16.00
C GLU A 144 7.90 -74.37 -17.46
N GLU A 145 8.83 -74.99 -18.17
CA GLU A 145 8.59 -75.52 -19.52
C GLU A 145 8.68 -77.04 -19.53
N LYS A 146 7.86 -77.68 -20.37
CA LYS A 146 7.91 -79.12 -20.58
C LYS A 146 8.79 -79.41 -21.78
N TRP A 147 9.99 -79.89 -21.53
CA TRP A 147 10.93 -80.24 -22.58
C TRP A 147 10.77 -81.72 -22.94
N LYS A 148 10.82 -82.03 -24.23
CA LYS A 148 10.90 -83.42 -24.70
C LYS A 148 12.35 -83.86 -24.59
N VAL A 149 12.63 -84.83 -23.74
CA VAL A 149 13.97 -85.37 -23.51
C VAL A 149 13.97 -86.83 -23.98
N LEU A 150 14.92 -87.18 -24.83
CA LEU A 150 15.12 -88.55 -25.27
C LEU A 150 15.99 -89.26 -24.22
N VAL A 151 15.54 -90.40 -23.71
CA VAL A 151 16.21 -91.13 -22.63
C VAL A 151 16.46 -92.58 -23.06
N GLY A 152 17.72 -93.03 -22.90
CA GLY A 152 18.17 -94.38 -23.28
C GLY A 152 18.66 -94.49 -24.73
N GLU A 153 19.28 -95.62 -25.08
CA GLU A 153 19.78 -95.91 -26.44
C GLU A 153 18.65 -95.96 -27.48
N ASP A 154 17.47 -96.42 -27.08
CA ASP A 154 16.26 -96.45 -27.92
C ASP A 154 15.60 -95.08 -28.10
N GLN A 155 16.15 -94.00 -27.52
CA GLN A 155 15.63 -92.62 -27.60
C GLN A 155 14.15 -92.49 -27.22
N ASN A 156 13.73 -93.11 -26.12
CA ASN A 156 12.35 -93.00 -25.66
C ASN A 156 12.01 -91.55 -25.27
N LYS A 157 10.94 -91.01 -25.84
CA LYS A 157 10.50 -89.61 -25.63
C LYS A 157 9.81 -89.46 -24.28
N ASP A 158 10.54 -88.92 -23.30
CA ASP A 158 10.02 -88.51 -22.01
C ASP A 158 9.77 -86.98 -22.00
N LYS A 159 8.83 -86.51 -21.16
CA LYS A 159 8.57 -85.08 -20.98
C LYS A 159 9.02 -84.66 -19.59
N ARG A 160 10.22 -84.09 -19.50
CA ARG A 160 10.74 -83.57 -18.23
C ARG A 160 10.39 -82.09 -18.09
N LYS A 161 10.04 -81.69 -16.87
CA LYS A 161 9.87 -80.28 -16.54
C LYS A 161 11.24 -79.65 -16.34
N PHE A 162 11.51 -78.57 -17.04
CA PHE A 162 12.68 -77.74 -16.83
C PHE A 162 12.22 -76.39 -16.27
N SER A 163 12.78 -76.01 -15.13
CA SER A 163 12.49 -74.74 -14.46
C SER A 163 13.71 -73.87 -14.53
N PHE A 164 13.55 -72.66 -15.05
CA PHE A 164 14.61 -71.65 -15.12
C PHE A 164 14.12 -70.32 -14.55
N PRO A 165 15.03 -69.47 -14.02
CA PRO A 165 14.65 -68.18 -13.47
C PRO A 165 14.01 -67.31 -14.55
N CYS A 166 12.91 -66.65 -14.20
CA CYS A 166 12.21 -65.75 -15.11
C CYS A 166 13.12 -64.59 -15.53
N GLY A 167 13.28 -64.38 -16.84
CA GLY A 167 14.17 -63.33 -17.38
C GLY A 167 13.73 -61.89 -17.06
N GLU A 168 12.45 -61.66 -16.78
CA GLU A 168 11.94 -60.31 -16.45
C GLU A 168 12.19 -59.91 -14.99
N CYS A 169 12.13 -60.86 -14.06
CA CYS A 169 12.33 -60.59 -12.63
C CYS A 169 13.60 -61.24 -12.06
N TYR A 170 14.42 -61.86 -12.91
CA TYR A 170 15.65 -62.57 -12.58
C TYR A 170 15.51 -63.52 -11.37
N GLY A 171 14.41 -64.28 -11.30
CA GLY A 171 14.17 -65.22 -10.20
C GLY A 171 13.39 -64.68 -8.99
N THR A 172 13.18 -63.36 -8.87
CA THR A 172 12.61 -62.76 -7.64
C THR A 172 11.08 -62.82 -7.53
N GLY A 173 10.38 -63.08 -8.63
CA GLY A 173 8.91 -63.04 -8.71
C GLY A 173 8.29 -61.64 -8.72
N LYS A 174 9.09 -60.58 -8.49
CA LYS A 174 8.61 -59.20 -8.39
C LYS A 174 9.20 -58.32 -9.49
N ALA A 175 8.37 -57.48 -10.09
CA ALA A 175 8.81 -56.41 -10.97
C ALA A 175 8.85 -55.10 -10.19
N ARG A 176 9.89 -54.30 -10.39
CA ARG A 176 10.02 -52.96 -9.79
C ARG A 176 9.64 -51.93 -10.83
N ASP A 177 8.46 -51.38 -10.69
CA ASP A 177 8.03 -50.24 -11.50
C ASP A 177 8.33 -48.94 -10.76
N TYR A 178 8.73 -47.91 -11.51
CA TYR A 178 8.93 -46.59 -10.91
C TYR A 178 7.60 -46.09 -10.34
N CYS A 179 7.64 -45.54 -9.13
CA CYS A 179 6.45 -44.95 -8.54
C CYS A 179 5.98 -43.81 -9.44
N ARG A 180 4.73 -43.86 -9.92
CA ARG A 180 4.19 -42.84 -10.84
C ARG A 180 4.03 -41.47 -10.18
N THR A 181 3.90 -41.44 -8.85
CA THR A 181 3.65 -40.21 -8.08
C THR A 181 4.94 -39.46 -7.77
N CYS A 182 6.02 -40.16 -7.43
CA CYS A 182 7.32 -39.53 -7.15
C CYS A 182 8.36 -39.73 -8.27
N TYR A 183 8.01 -40.44 -9.35
CA TYR A 183 8.90 -40.77 -10.47
C TYR A 183 10.27 -41.31 -10.07
N GLY A 184 10.34 -42.15 -9.04
CA GLY A 184 11.62 -42.70 -8.55
C GLY A 184 12.35 -41.86 -7.50
N HIS A 185 11.93 -40.61 -7.24
CA HIS A 185 12.64 -39.69 -6.35
C HIS A 185 12.41 -39.91 -4.84
N LYS A 186 11.61 -40.90 -4.45
CA LYS A 186 11.27 -41.29 -3.06
C LYS A 186 10.46 -40.25 -2.28
N ASN A 187 10.69 -38.97 -2.51
CA ASN A 187 10.08 -37.85 -1.81
C ASN A 187 9.30 -36.95 -2.77
N LEU A 188 8.25 -36.34 -2.23
CA LEU A 188 7.65 -35.10 -2.70
C LEU A 188 8.23 -33.95 -1.87
N TYR A 189 8.02 -32.72 -2.31
CA TYR A 189 8.53 -31.53 -1.65
C TYR A 189 7.37 -30.61 -1.30
N LYS A 190 7.29 -30.27 -0.03
CA LYS A 190 6.33 -29.33 0.50
C LYS A 190 7.01 -27.97 0.68
N TYR A 191 6.34 -26.90 0.33
CA TYR A 191 6.80 -25.55 0.62
C TYR A 191 5.62 -24.66 1.04
N GLU A 192 5.95 -23.56 1.70
CA GLU A 192 5.00 -22.59 2.21
C GLU A 192 4.99 -21.34 1.34
N ILE A 193 3.79 -20.83 1.11
CA ILE A 193 3.57 -19.52 0.51
C ILE A 193 3.25 -18.58 1.66
N ARG A 194 4.13 -17.59 1.89
CA ARG A 194 4.02 -16.61 2.98
C ARG A 194 3.92 -15.19 2.41
N PRO A 195 3.34 -14.25 3.17
CA PRO A 195 3.42 -12.85 2.82
C PRO A 195 4.86 -12.35 2.76
N VAL A 196 5.10 -11.41 1.86
CA VAL A 196 6.36 -10.66 1.79
C VAL A 196 6.48 -9.79 3.05
N PRO A 197 7.63 -9.79 3.75
CA PRO A 197 7.86 -8.98 4.94
C PRO A 197 8.13 -7.52 4.53
N PHE A 198 7.08 -6.80 4.13
CA PHE A 198 7.20 -5.40 3.76
C PHE A 198 7.64 -4.55 4.96
N GLN A 199 8.52 -3.60 4.70
CA GLN A 199 8.90 -2.59 5.67
C GLN A 199 7.68 -1.75 6.03
N THR A 200 7.36 -1.68 7.32
CA THR A 200 6.42 -0.68 7.82
C THR A 200 7.06 0.69 7.69
N VAL A 201 6.73 1.41 6.61
CA VAL A 201 7.10 2.82 6.47
C VAL A 201 6.01 3.65 7.12
N VAL A 202 6.31 4.15 8.31
CA VAL A 202 5.42 5.10 9.01
C VAL A 202 5.68 6.48 8.45
N THR A 203 4.89 6.89 7.46
CA THR A 203 4.79 8.30 7.07
C THR A 203 3.51 8.87 7.64
N GLY A 204 3.63 9.94 8.42
CA GLY A 204 2.49 10.81 8.70
C GLY A 204 2.19 11.56 7.42
N ILE A 205 1.25 11.04 6.62
CA ILE A 205 0.83 11.68 5.37
C ILE A 205 -0.22 12.70 5.76
N PRO A 206 0.06 14.01 5.60
CA PRO A 206 -0.96 15.02 5.80
C PRO A 206 -2.01 14.91 4.69
N VAL A 207 -3.27 15.14 5.06
CA VAL A 207 -4.39 15.20 4.13
C VAL A 207 -5.07 16.55 4.36
N LEU A 208 -5.12 17.36 3.31
CA LEU A 208 -5.73 18.69 3.33
C LEU A 208 -6.80 18.79 2.26
N HIS A 209 -7.99 19.23 2.66
CA HIS A 209 -9.05 19.62 1.74
C HIS A 209 -9.37 21.10 1.94
N SER A 210 -9.21 21.92 0.91
CA SER A 210 -9.57 23.34 0.95
C SER A 210 -10.80 23.65 0.09
N SER A 211 -11.68 24.52 0.55
CA SER A 211 -12.82 24.98 -0.27
C SER A 211 -12.43 26.07 -1.27
N ALA A 212 -11.27 26.69 -1.08
CA ALA A 212 -10.71 27.69 -1.98
C ALA A 212 -10.01 27.09 -3.23
N GLN A 213 -9.66 25.79 -3.21
CA GLN A 213 -8.99 25.06 -4.31
C GLN A 213 -7.76 25.79 -4.85
N THR A 214 -6.86 26.18 -3.95
CA THR A 214 -5.71 27.02 -4.29
C THR A 214 -4.55 26.19 -4.85
N LYS A 215 -3.70 26.79 -5.68
CA LYS A 215 -2.43 26.15 -6.12
C LYS A 215 -1.42 25.93 -4.98
N TYR A 216 -1.65 26.54 -3.81
CA TYR A 216 -0.78 26.45 -2.63
C TYR A 216 -1.15 25.29 -1.72
N GLU A 217 -2.11 24.43 -2.08
CA GLU A 217 -2.55 23.33 -1.21
C GLU A 217 -1.40 22.47 -0.68
N LYS A 218 -0.43 22.11 -1.53
CA LYS A 218 0.75 21.34 -1.09
C LYS A 218 1.65 22.09 -0.11
N GLU A 219 1.81 23.41 -0.29
CA GLU A 219 2.60 24.25 0.62
C GLU A 219 1.88 24.38 1.96
N ILE A 220 0.57 24.67 1.93
CA ILE A 220 -0.29 24.76 3.11
C ILE A 220 -0.27 23.44 3.88
N GLU A 221 -0.39 22.30 3.18
CA GLU A 221 -0.39 20.96 3.76
C GLU A 221 0.92 20.67 4.52
N GLN A 222 2.07 20.98 3.92
CA GLN A 222 3.38 20.81 4.56
C GLN A 222 3.60 21.74 5.74
N ASP A 223 3.20 23.01 5.61
CA ASP A 223 3.33 24.00 6.67
C ASP A 223 2.41 23.67 7.85
N LEU A 224 1.14 23.30 7.58
CA LEU A 224 0.22 22.82 8.61
C LEU A 224 0.79 21.61 9.32
N HIS A 225 1.31 20.61 8.60
CA HIS A 225 1.88 19.43 9.24
C HIS A 225 3.04 19.77 10.20
N LYS A 226 3.86 20.77 9.88
CA LYS A 226 4.96 21.24 10.73
C LYS A 226 4.51 22.16 11.87
N LEU A 227 3.44 22.91 11.67
CA LEU A 227 3.02 24.03 12.54
C LEU A 227 1.63 23.82 13.14
N ILE A 228 1.09 22.59 13.11
CA ILE A 228 -0.29 22.29 13.54
C ILE A 228 -0.56 22.68 14.99
N GLU A 229 0.48 22.66 15.84
CA GLU A 229 0.39 23.05 17.25
C GLU A 229 0.35 24.56 17.44
N LYS A 230 0.82 25.33 16.47
CA LYS A 230 0.86 26.80 16.50
C LYS A 230 -0.38 27.40 15.86
N VAL A 231 -0.79 26.87 14.70
CA VAL A 231 -1.99 27.37 14.00
C VAL A 231 -3.23 26.96 14.78
N GLU A 232 -3.99 27.94 15.24
CA GLU A 232 -5.24 27.71 15.96
C GLU A 232 -6.32 27.20 14.98
N GLY A 233 -6.86 26.02 15.28
CA GLY A 233 -7.90 25.36 14.49
C GLY A 233 -8.87 24.61 15.39
N ILE A 234 -10.09 24.41 14.89
CA ILE A 234 -11.16 23.76 15.64
C ILE A 234 -10.97 22.25 15.53
N ARG A 235 -10.90 21.55 16.67
CA ARG A 235 -10.59 20.12 16.72
C ARG A 235 -11.86 19.30 16.89
N PHE A 236 -11.99 18.25 16.09
CA PHE A 236 -13.09 17.30 16.14
C PHE A 236 -12.55 15.88 16.33
N ASP A 237 -13.21 15.11 17.20
CA ASP A 237 -12.83 13.73 17.50
C ASP A 237 -13.27 12.76 16.41
N ASN A 238 -14.34 13.07 15.68
CA ASN A 238 -14.86 12.25 14.60
C ASN A 238 -15.51 13.12 13.51
N PHE A 239 -15.65 12.54 12.32
CA PHE A 239 -16.16 13.27 11.15
C PHE A 239 -17.64 13.67 11.28
N LYS A 240 -18.43 12.88 12.03
CA LYS A 240 -19.85 13.18 12.27
C LYS A 240 -20.01 14.46 13.10
N ASP A 241 -19.14 14.66 14.08
CA ASP A 241 -19.11 15.89 14.88
C ASP A 241 -18.71 17.10 14.03
N LEU A 242 -17.73 16.95 13.13
CA LEU A 242 -17.37 17.98 12.15
C LEU A 242 -18.59 18.34 11.28
N GLU A 243 -19.26 17.36 10.67
CA GLU A 243 -20.41 17.60 9.79
C GLU A 243 -21.54 18.36 10.50
N ASN A 244 -21.82 18.03 11.76
CA ASN A 244 -22.93 18.63 12.51
C ASN A 244 -22.61 20.02 13.06
N LYS A 245 -21.34 20.30 13.37
CA LYS A 245 -20.94 21.51 14.12
C LYS A 245 -20.13 22.51 13.29
N ALA A 246 -19.63 22.14 12.12
CA ALA A 246 -18.75 23.01 11.32
C ALA A 246 -19.39 24.38 11.00
N GLU A 247 -20.68 24.42 10.67
CA GLU A 247 -21.38 25.68 10.38
C GLU A 247 -21.42 26.61 11.61
N ALA A 248 -21.81 26.07 12.78
CA ALA A 248 -21.83 26.82 14.02
C ALA A 248 -20.43 27.27 14.46
N SER A 249 -19.42 26.41 14.30
CA SER A 249 -18.04 26.69 14.69
C SER A 249 -17.34 27.71 13.80
N LEU A 250 -17.64 27.75 12.50
CA LEU A 250 -17.11 28.75 11.56
C LEU A 250 -17.88 30.09 11.64
N GLY A 251 -19.17 30.05 11.97
CA GLY A 251 -20.05 31.22 11.91
C GLY A 251 -20.39 31.68 10.48
N TYR A 252 -20.06 30.87 9.48
CA TYR A 252 -20.43 31.08 8.09
C TYR A 252 -20.48 29.75 7.36
N TRP A 253 -21.27 29.71 6.29
CA TRP A 253 -21.45 28.51 5.52
C TRP A 253 -21.69 28.83 4.05
N ASN A 254 -21.07 28.04 3.18
CA ASN A 254 -21.24 28.17 1.74
C ASN A 254 -21.28 26.77 1.09
N LYS A 255 -21.77 26.71 -0.16
CA LYS A 255 -21.89 25.43 -0.90
C LYS A 255 -20.54 24.74 -1.13
N LYS A 256 -19.43 25.48 -1.25
CA LYS A 256 -18.10 24.90 -1.43
C LYS A 256 -17.62 24.23 -0.14
N ILE A 257 -17.77 24.88 1.01
CA ILE A 257 -17.43 24.32 2.33
C ILE A 257 -18.17 23.00 2.56
N LYS A 258 -19.48 22.96 2.28
CA LYS A 258 -20.26 21.71 2.37
C LYS A 258 -19.71 20.60 1.48
N LYS A 259 -19.31 20.91 0.23
CA LYS A 259 -18.70 19.94 -0.68
C LYS A 259 -17.33 19.47 -0.17
N THR A 260 -16.50 20.38 0.32
CA THR A 260 -15.18 20.07 0.89
C THR A 260 -15.29 19.15 2.10
N ILE A 261 -16.27 19.38 2.98
CA ILE A 261 -16.57 18.48 4.10
C ILE A 261 -17.02 17.11 3.58
N GLY A 262 -17.91 17.05 2.59
CA GLY A 262 -18.31 15.76 2.01
C GLY A 262 -17.13 14.97 1.41
N ALA A 263 -16.24 15.66 0.69
CA ALA A 263 -15.04 15.05 0.10
C ALA A 263 -14.07 14.54 1.19
N ALA A 264 -13.72 15.39 2.16
CA ALA A 264 -12.87 15.00 3.28
C ALA A 264 -13.48 13.85 4.09
N GLY A 265 -14.81 13.78 4.20
CA GLY A 265 -15.51 12.71 4.91
C GLY A 265 -15.52 11.39 4.17
N SER A 266 -15.41 11.43 2.85
CA SER A 266 -15.30 10.24 2.00
C SER A 266 -13.89 9.66 2.14
N ASP A 267 -12.86 10.50 1.98
CA ASP A 267 -11.47 10.11 2.15
C ASP A 267 -11.19 9.62 3.57
N TYR A 268 -11.70 10.32 4.60
CA TYR A 268 -11.59 9.88 5.99
C TYR A 268 -12.16 8.47 6.20
N LYS A 269 -13.34 8.16 5.65
CA LYS A 269 -13.97 6.83 5.76
C LYS A 269 -13.19 5.77 5.01
N ASP A 270 -12.62 6.12 3.86
CA ASP A 270 -11.82 5.19 3.06
C ASP A 270 -10.51 4.84 3.79
N TYR A 271 -9.87 5.82 4.44
CA TYR A 271 -8.70 5.57 5.28
C TYR A 271 -9.02 4.83 6.58
N ASP A 272 -10.17 5.08 7.20
CA ASP A 272 -10.59 4.41 8.44
C ASP A 272 -10.93 2.92 8.21
N LYS A 273 -11.45 2.58 7.03
CA LYS A 273 -11.78 1.19 6.64
C LYS A 273 -10.60 0.40 6.11
N ASN A 274 -9.54 1.08 5.67
CA ASN A 274 -8.40 0.43 5.06
C ASN A 274 -7.45 -0.09 6.15
N ASP A 275 -7.25 -1.41 6.21
CA ASP A 275 -6.34 -2.07 7.14
C ASP A 275 -4.89 -1.54 7.07
N ASP A 276 -4.53 -0.95 5.92
CA ASP A 276 -3.20 -0.38 5.69
C ASP A 276 -3.06 1.07 6.17
N THR A 277 -4.10 1.70 6.73
CA THR A 277 -4.04 3.09 7.19
C THR A 277 -4.69 3.26 8.56
N LYS A 278 -4.12 4.16 9.34
CA LYS A 278 -4.66 4.58 10.63
C LYS A 278 -4.63 6.09 10.73
N ILE A 279 -5.75 6.68 11.14
CA ILE A 279 -5.84 8.12 11.37
C ILE A 279 -5.15 8.42 12.70
N ILE A 280 -4.16 9.32 12.68
CA ILE A 280 -3.28 9.57 13.85
C ILE A 280 -3.51 10.92 14.52
N THR A 281 -4.23 11.83 13.87
CA THR A 281 -4.60 13.11 14.45
C THR A 281 -6.11 13.23 14.58
N LYS A 282 -6.56 14.14 15.45
CA LYS A 282 -7.91 14.67 15.36
C LYS A 282 -8.12 15.38 14.02
N ILE A 283 -9.37 15.58 13.66
CA ILE A 283 -9.72 16.36 12.48
C ILE A 283 -9.67 17.84 12.87
N TYR A 284 -8.95 18.63 12.08
CA TYR A 284 -8.86 20.08 12.27
C TYR A 284 -9.67 20.78 11.19
N LEU A 285 -10.49 21.74 11.62
CA LEU A 285 -11.18 22.69 10.76
C LEU A 285 -10.56 24.06 10.96
N PHE A 286 -10.05 24.62 9.87
CA PHE A 286 -9.45 25.95 9.85
C PHE A 286 -10.34 26.91 9.09
N PRO A 287 -10.64 28.09 9.64
CA PRO A 287 -11.23 29.16 8.87
C PRO A 287 -10.21 29.67 7.86
N MET A 288 -10.67 29.94 6.64
CA MET A 288 -9.86 30.42 5.55
C MET A 288 -10.49 31.67 4.95
N ILE A 289 -9.69 32.70 4.66
CA ILE A 289 -10.16 33.91 3.99
C ILE A 289 -9.36 34.08 2.70
N GLN A 290 -10.08 34.25 1.59
CA GLN A 290 -9.51 34.60 0.29
C GLN A 290 -9.82 36.07 0.02
N LEU A 291 -8.77 36.89 -0.17
CA LEU A 291 -8.86 38.27 -0.58
C LEU A 291 -8.56 38.37 -2.07
N PHE A 292 -9.47 38.93 -2.85
CA PHE A 292 -9.24 39.29 -4.24
C PHE A 292 -8.76 40.73 -4.28
N CYS A 293 -7.52 40.91 -4.68
CA CYS A 293 -6.85 42.20 -4.67
C CYS A 293 -6.52 42.66 -6.09
N GLU A 294 -6.49 43.96 -6.30
CA GLU A 294 -6.10 44.56 -7.57
C GLU A 294 -5.08 45.65 -7.31
N THR A 295 -3.94 45.62 -8.02
CA THR A 295 -2.93 46.68 -7.88
C THR A 295 -3.41 47.98 -8.53
N LYS A 296 -2.75 49.10 -8.22
CA LYS A 296 -2.98 50.38 -8.90
C LYS A 296 -2.84 50.31 -10.43
N LYS A 297 -2.11 49.31 -10.95
CA LYS A 297 -1.91 49.08 -12.38
C LYS A 297 -2.94 48.11 -13.00
N GLY A 298 -3.98 47.74 -12.27
CA GLY A 298 -5.03 46.83 -12.71
C GLY A 298 -4.62 45.35 -12.72
N LYS A 299 -3.50 45.00 -12.06
CA LYS A 299 -3.08 43.59 -11.97
C LYS A 299 -3.80 42.93 -10.80
N GLY A 300 -4.66 41.96 -11.09
CA GLY A 300 -5.28 41.12 -10.07
C GLY A 300 -4.29 40.17 -9.38
N PHE A 301 -4.48 39.95 -8.09
CA PHE A 301 -3.80 38.93 -7.30
C PHE A 301 -4.68 38.49 -6.12
N GLU A 302 -4.33 37.38 -5.50
CA GLU A 302 -5.09 36.76 -4.42
C GLU A 302 -4.20 36.54 -3.21
N ILE A 303 -4.77 36.79 -2.04
CA ILE A 303 -4.16 36.49 -0.75
C ILE A 303 -5.06 35.47 -0.04
N TYR A 304 -4.45 34.41 0.48
CA TYR A 304 -5.12 33.38 1.25
C TYR A 304 -4.62 33.43 2.68
N SER A 305 -5.53 33.52 3.63
CA SER A 305 -5.26 33.43 5.06
C SER A 305 -5.87 32.15 5.62
N LEU A 306 -5.14 31.47 6.50
CA LEU A 306 -5.61 30.24 7.16
C LEU A 306 -5.27 30.27 8.66
N GLY A 307 -6.27 30.17 9.53
CA GLY A 307 -6.10 30.18 10.99
C GLY A 307 -6.95 31.24 11.69
N SER A 308 -6.74 31.45 12.99
CA SER A 308 -7.52 32.39 13.80
C SER A 308 -7.01 33.83 13.72
N GLU A 309 -7.74 34.75 14.35
CA GLU A 309 -7.31 36.13 14.58
C GLU A 309 -5.96 36.22 15.32
N LYS A 310 -5.64 35.26 16.21
CA LYS A 310 -4.39 35.26 16.97
C LYS A 310 -3.23 34.76 16.13
N GLU A 311 -3.40 33.60 15.50
CA GLU A 311 -2.37 32.97 14.69
C GLU A 311 -2.93 32.41 13.38
N PHE A 312 -2.43 32.96 12.27
CA PHE A 312 -2.78 32.55 10.92
C PHE A 312 -1.58 32.60 9.97
N MET A 313 -1.65 31.80 8.91
CA MET A 313 -0.68 31.73 7.82
C MET A 313 -1.17 32.51 6.61
N ILE A 314 -0.23 32.94 5.75
CA ILE A 314 -0.54 33.73 4.56
C ILE A 314 0.16 33.16 3.32
N TYR A 315 -0.60 33.02 2.25
CA TYR A 315 -0.13 32.62 0.92
C TYR A 315 -0.64 33.62 -0.11
N SER A 316 0.12 33.85 -1.19
CA SER A 316 -0.31 34.81 -2.22
C SER A 316 0.33 34.55 -3.57
N ASN A 317 -0.40 34.84 -4.63
CA ASN A 317 0.06 34.72 -6.02
C ASN A 317 0.64 36.02 -6.61
N PHE A 318 0.85 37.04 -5.78
CA PHE A 318 1.36 38.36 -6.18
C PHE A 318 2.63 38.32 -7.03
#